data_AF-A0A4U3K3X8-F1
#
_entry.id   AF-A0A4U3K3X8-F1
#
_cell.length_a   1.000
_cell.length_b   1.000
_cell.length_c   1.000
_cell.angle_alpha   90.00
_cell.angle_beta   90.00
_cell.angle_gamma   90.00
#
_symmetry.space_group_name_H-M   'P 1'
#
loop_
_entity.id
_entity.type
_entity.pdbx_description
1 polymer ?
#
loop_
_entity_poly.entity_id
_entity_poly.type
_entity_poly.pdbx_seq_one_letter_code
_entity_poly.pdbx_strand_id
1 'polypeptide(L)'
;LEESRTMDLLLHVVDASAPDRLQHERTVQTLMKELELENIPCLTVYNKRDQVDSKEFVPTLFPNVLISTKIPEDKERLVQAIRAQMMELLEPYQLEISPTDGQLLSELRRMTLMVSEEYAENENRYIVKGFAKKESKWLAESEKE
;
A
#
# COMPACT_ATOMS: atom_id res chain seq x y z
N LEU A 1 -17.30 13.72 -3.14
CA LEU A 1 -16.17 14.68 -2.97
C LEU A 1 -15.69 14.78 -1.51
N GLU A 2 -16.44 14.29 -0.51
CA GLU A 2 -15.91 14.13 0.85
C GLU A 2 -15.10 12.82 1.06
N GLU A 3 -15.34 11.77 0.26
CA GLU A 3 -14.57 10.51 0.32
C GLU A 3 -13.12 10.62 -0.12
N SER A 4 -12.74 11.65 -0.90
CA SER A 4 -11.35 11.82 -1.35
C SER A 4 -10.44 12.43 -0.28
N ARG A 5 -10.99 13.01 0.80
CA ARG A 5 -10.20 13.65 1.87
C ARG A 5 -9.65 12.68 2.92
N THR A 6 -10.05 11.41 2.88
CA THR A 6 -9.58 10.36 3.78
C THR A 6 -8.76 9.27 3.08
N MET A 7 -8.41 9.48 1.80
CA MET A 7 -7.63 8.52 1.03
C MET A 7 -6.15 8.59 1.41
N ASP A 8 -5.60 7.49 1.92
CA ASP A 8 -4.19 7.36 2.26
C ASP A 8 -3.31 7.08 1.02
N LEU A 9 -3.88 6.45 -0.02
CA LEU A 9 -3.19 6.08 -1.25
C LEU A 9 -4.19 6.06 -2.42
N LEU A 10 -3.83 6.72 -3.52
CA LEU A 10 -4.55 6.71 -4.79
C LEU A 10 -3.90 5.69 -5.75
N LEU A 11 -4.72 4.89 -6.44
CA LEU A 11 -4.25 4.02 -7.51
C LEU A 11 -4.65 4.58 -8.87
N HIS A 12 -3.67 4.97 -9.67
CA HIS A 12 -3.89 5.43 -11.04
C HIS A 12 -3.67 4.27 -12.02
N VAL A 13 -4.75 3.65 -12.48
CA VAL A 13 -4.66 2.51 -13.41
C VAL A 13 -4.57 3.02 -14.85
N VAL A 14 -3.50 2.64 -15.55
CA VAL A 14 -3.23 3.02 -16.93
C VAL A 14 -3.11 1.76 -17.79
N ASP A 15 -3.71 1.75 -18.98
CA ASP A 15 -3.51 0.68 -19.95
C ASP A 15 -2.12 0.80 -20.59
N ALA A 16 -1.23 -0.16 -20.31
CA ALA A 16 0.13 -0.19 -20.84
C ALA A 16 0.18 -0.37 -22.37
N SER A 17 -0.83 -1.04 -22.93
CA SER A 17 -0.91 -1.39 -24.36
C SER A 17 -1.51 -0.30 -25.23
N ALA A 18 -2.05 0.77 -24.62
CA ALA A 18 -2.71 1.83 -25.35
C ALA A 18 -1.70 2.67 -26.16
N PRO A 19 -1.92 2.88 -27.48
CA PRO A 19 -1.02 3.70 -28.30
C PRO A 19 -0.97 5.16 -27.82
N ASP A 20 -2.10 5.70 -27.35
CA ASP A 20 -2.24 7.08 -26.86
C ASP A 20 -2.03 7.20 -25.34
N ARG A 21 -1.36 6.23 -24.71
CA ARG A 21 -1.13 6.18 -23.26
C ARG A 21 -0.61 7.50 -22.68
N LEU A 22 0.38 8.10 -23.33
CA LEU A 22 0.99 9.35 -22.85
C LEU A 22 -0.01 10.50 -22.80
N GLN A 23 -0.96 10.54 -23.74
CA GLN A 23 -2.00 11.56 -23.75
C GLN A 23 -3.01 11.30 -22.63
N HIS A 24 -3.38 10.04 -22.41
CA HIS A 24 -4.29 9.66 -21.32
C HIS A 24 -3.69 10.01 -19.95
N GLU A 25 -2.40 9.70 -19.74
CA GLU A 25 -1.69 10.06 -18.52
C GLU A 25 -1.74 11.57 -18.25
N ARG A 26 -1.45 12.40 -19.26
CA ARG A 26 -1.50 13.85 -19.14
C ARG A 26 -2.89 14.36 -18.80
N THR A 27 -3.92 13.83 -19.46
CA THR A 27 -5.31 14.21 -19.18
C THR A 27 -5.68 13.88 -17.73
N VAL A 28 -5.34 12.68 -17.26
CA VAL A 28 -5.63 12.29 -15.87
C VAL A 28 -4.83 13.13 -14.87
N GLN A 29 -3.56 13.44 -15.14
CA GLN A 29 -2.78 14.33 -14.27
C GLN A 29 -3.40 15.73 -14.17
N THR A 30 -3.88 16.29 -15.28
CA THR A 30 -4.61 17.58 -15.26
C THR A 30 -5.87 17.49 -14.40
N LEU A 31 -6.65 16.42 -14.55
CA LEU A 31 -7.85 16.19 -13.73
C LEU A 31 -7.50 16.03 -12.25
N MET A 32 -6.44 15.30 -11.91
CA MET A 32 -5.98 15.16 -10.52
C MET A 32 -5.62 16.50 -9.90
N LYS A 33 -5.00 17.39 -10.68
CA LYS A 33 -4.70 18.77 -10.27
C LYS A 33 -5.96 19.62 -10.07
N GLU A 34 -6.90 19.57 -11.01
CA GLU A 34 -8.18 20.29 -10.91
C GLU A 34 -9.01 19.85 -9.71
N LEU A 35 -8.88 18.58 -9.31
CA LEU A 35 -9.55 17.99 -8.15
C LEU A 35 -8.76 18.12 -6.84
N GLU A 36 -7.63 18.85 -6.84
CA GLU A 36 -6.77 19.06 -5.67
C GLU A 36 -6.24 17.76 -5.04
N LEU A 37 -6.06 16.71 -5.85
CA LEU A 37 -5.59 15.38 -5.40
C LEU A 37 -4.06 15.25 -5.39
N GLU A 38 -3.32 16.30 -5.76
CA GLU A 38 -1.85 16.29 -5.87
C GLU A 38 -1.13 15.99 -4.54
N ASN A 39 -1.81 16.20 -3.41
CA ASN A 39 -1.26 15.92 -2.08
C ASN A 39 -1.44 14.46 -1.64
N ILE A 40 -2.23 13.67 -2.36
CA ILE A 40 -2.48 12.27 -2.03
C ILE A 40 -1.39 11.41 -2.70
N PRO A 41 -0.68 10.56 -1.95
CA PRO A 41 0.26 9.60 -2.53
C PRO A 41 -0.40 8.78 -3.63
N CYS A 42 0.28 8.61 -4.77
CA CYS A 42 -0.30 7.96 -5.95
C CYS A 42 0.63 6.87 -6.49
N LEU A 43 0.11 5.64 -6.59
CA LEU A 43 0.79 4.53 -7.26
C LEU A 43 0.19 4.32 -8.65
N THR A 44 1.02 4.46 -9.68
CA THR A 44 0.58 4.21 -11.07
C THR A 44 0.62 2.72 -11.37
N VAL A 45 -0.53 2.14 -11.73
CA VAL A 45 -0.68 0.72 -12.07
C VAL A 45 -0.82 0.59 -13.58
N TYR A 46 0.28 0.24 -14.24
CA TYR A 46 0.28 -0.09 -15.66
C TYR A 46 -0.30 -1.49 -15.85
N ASN A 47 -1.55 -1.58 -16.32
CA ASN A 47 -2.27 -2.82 -16.55
C ASN A 47 -2.10 -3.32 -18.00
N LYS A 48 -2.48 -4.57 -18.25
CA LYS A 48 -2.37 -5.28 -19.55
C LYS A 48 -0.94 -5.56 -19.99
N ARG A 49 -0.03 -5.88 -19.05
CA ARG A 49 1.34 -6.26 -19.40
C ARG A 49 1.45 -7.45 -20.36
N ASP A 50 0.40 -8.28 -20.44
CA ASP A 50 0.29 -9.39 -21.40
C ASP A 50 0.29 -8.96 -22.86
N GLN A 51 0.01 -7.68 -23.13
CA GLN A 51 -0.11 -7.12 -24.49
C GLN A 51 1.06 -6.22 -24.87
N VAL A 52 2.09 -6.12 -24.03
CA VAL A 52 3.28 -5.31 -24.30
C VAL A 52 4.54 -6.13 -24.05
N ASP A 53 5.60 -5.86 -24.81
CA ASP A 53 6.92 -6.38 -24.45
C ASP A 53 7.43 -5.61 -23.23
N SER A 54 7.55 -6.31 -22.11
CA SER A 54 8.09 -5.76 -20.86
C SER A 54 9.49 -5.13 -20.99
N LYS A 55 10.27 -5.50 -22.02
CA LYS A 55 11.59 -4.91 -22.29
C LYS A 55 11.52 -3.59 -23.04
N GLU A 56 10.46 -3.38 -23.81
CA GLU A 56 10.24 -2.17 -24.61
C GLU A 56 9.33 -1.19 -23.88
N PHE A 57 8.54 -1.66 -22.91
CA PHE A 57 7.69 -0.81 -22.10
C PHE A 57 8.51 0.08 -21.16
N VAL A 58 8.46 1.39 -21.42
CA VAL A 58 9.07 2.41 -20.55
C VAL A 58 7.96 3.15 -19.78
N PRO A 59 7.87 2.97 -18.46
CA PRO A 59 6.95 3.74 -17.63
C PRO A 59 7.38 5.20 -17.57
N THR A 60 6.40 6.10 -17.47
CA THR A 60 6.60 7.55 -17.47
C THR A 60 6.22 8.19 -16.14
N LEU A 61 5.35 7.53 -15.37
CA LEU A 61 4.92 7.96 -14.05
C LEU A 61 5.58 7.09 -12.96
N PHE A 62 5.89 7.70 -11.82
CA PHE A 62 6.51 7.04 -10.67
C PHE A 62 5.85 7.53 -9.37
N PRO A 63 5.74 6.67 -8.34
CA PRO A 63 6.02 5.23 -8.34
C PRO A 63 5.04 4.44 -9.22
N ASN A 64 5.47 3.28 -9.73
CA ASN A 64 4.63 2.46 -10.61
C ASN A 64 4.82 0.94 -10.43
N VAL A 65 3.82 0.19 -10.94
CA VAL A 65 3.87 -1.26 -11.07
C VAL A 65 3.25 -1.70 -12.39
N LEU A 66 3.92 -2.60 -13.11
CA LEU A 66 3.45 -3.20 -14.35
C LEU A 66 2.84 -4.59 -14.09
N ILE A 67 1.56 -4.75 -14.40
CA ILE A 67 0.76 -5.95 -14.13
C ILE A 67 -0.16 -6.31 -15.31
N SER A 68 -0.67 -7.53 -15.28
CA SER A 68 -1.91 -7.90 -15.97
C SER A 68 -2.88 -8.48 -14.97
N THR A 69 -4.09 -7.92 -14.88
CA THR A 69 -5.15 -8.48 -14.03
C THR A 69 -5.58 -9.89 -14.43
N LYS A 70 -5.19 -10.36 -15.63
CA LYS A 70 -5.43 -11.72 -16.11
C LYS A 70 -4.41 -12.74 -15.59
N ILE A 71 -3.26 -12.27 -15.11
CA ILE A 71 -2.16 -13.12 -14.62
C ILE A 71 -2.26 -13.20 -13.09
N PRO A 72 -2.49 -14.38 -12.50
CA PRO A 72 -2.64 -14.52 -11.06
C PRO A 72 -1.43 -14.00 -10.26
N GLU A 73 -0.22 -14.24 -10.74
CA GLU A 73 1.04 -13.83 -10.09
C GLU A 73 1.17 -12.31 -10.00
N ASP A 74 0.56 -11.58 -10.93
CA ASP A 74 0.58 -10.12 -10.95
C ASP A 74 -0.31 -9.49 -9.88
N LYS A 75 -1.30 -10.25 -9.36
CA LYS A 75 -2.09 -9.79 -8.22
C LYS A 75 -1.20 -9.67 -6.99
N GLU A 76 -0.36 -10.66 -6.75
CA GLU A 76 0.61 -10.62 -5.65
C GLU A 76 1.59 -9.46 -5.86
N ARG A 77 2.08 -9.26 -7.08
CA ARG A 77 2.95 -8.12 -7.41
C ARG A 77 2.28 -6.76 -7.11
N LEU A 78 1.00 -6.61 -7.45
CA LEU A 78 0.24 -5.39 -7.13
C LEU A 78 0.10 -5.22 -5.60
N VAL A 79 -0.24 -6.29 -4.88
CA VAL A 79 -0.35 -6.26 -3.42
C VAL A 79 0.97 -5.84 -2.77
N GLN A 80 2.10 -6.38 -3.24
CA GLN A 80 3.42 -6.00 -2.73
C GLN A 80 3.78 -4.54 -3.04
N ALA A 81 3.44 -4.05 -4.24
CA ALA A 81 3.65 -2.65 -4.59
C ALA A 81 2.81 -1.70 -3.72
N ILE A 82 1.53 -2.04 -3.46
CA ILE A 82 0.67 -1.28 -2.55
C ILE A 82 1.24 -1.32 -1.13
N ARG A 83 1.66 -2.49 -0.63
CA ARG A 83 2.27 -2.63 0.70
C ARG A 83 3.51 -1.75 0.84
N ALA A 84 4.42 -1.77 -0.13
CA ALA A 84 5.62 -0.93 -0.10
C ALA A 84 5.27 0.56 -0.01
N GLN A 85 4.30 1.02 -0.81
CA GLN A 85 3.82 2.39 -0.75
C GLN A 85 3.18 2.74 0.59
N MET A 86 2.37 1.84 1.15
CA MET A 86 1.79 2.05 2.48
C MET A 86 2.87 2.12 3.57
N MET A 87 3.93 1.31 3.49
CA MET A 87 5.03 1.35 4.45
C MET A 87 5.80 2.68 4.43
N GLU A 88 5.84 3.40 3.30
CA GLU A 88 6.43 4.74 3.21
C GLU A 88 5.58 5.82 3.90
N LEU A 89 4.29 5.55 4.13
CA LEU A 89 3.31 6.48 4.70
C LEU A 89 2.99 6.20 6.18
N LEU A 90 3.38 5.03 6.68
CA LEU A 90 3.07 4.55 8.00
C LEU A 90 4.35 4.49 8.85
N GLU A 91 4.20 4.52 10.16
CA GLU A 91 5.32 4.40 11.09
C GLU A 91 5.42 2.94 11.58
N PRO A 92 6.63 2.38 11.69
CA PRO A 92 6.84 1.02 12.19
C PRO A 92 6.54 0.95 13.70
N TYR A 93 6.02 -0.20 14.15
CA TYR A 93 5.85 -0.53 15.56
C TYR A 93 6.35 -1.95 15.86
N GLN A 94 6.70 -2.16 17.12
CA GLN A 94 6.90 -3.48 17.72
C GLN A 94 6.19 -3.51 19.07
N LEU A 95 5.39 -4.54 19.32
CA LEU A 95 4.61 -4.71 20.55
C LEU A 95 4.73 -6.14 21.07
N GLU A 96 4.76 -6.28 22.39
CA GLU A 96 4.65 -7.56 23.08
C GLU A 96 3.26 -7.75 23.67
N ILE A 97 2.57 -8.82 23.29
CA ILE A 97 1.16 -9.04 23.64
C ILE A 97 1.01 -10.31 24.44
N SER A 98 0.27 -10.24 25.55
CA SER A 98 -0.07 -11.42 26.33
C SER A 98 -0.97 -12.36 25.51
N PRO A 99 -0.81 -13.70 25.60
CA PRO A 99 -1.70 -14.65 24.94
C PRO A 99 -3.16 -14.55 25.39
N THR A 100 -3.40 -13.97 26.57
CA THR A 100 -4.74 -13.67 27.08
C THR A 100 -5.40 -12.50 26.36
N ASP A 101 -4.62 -11.62 25.72
CA ASP A 101 -5.10 -10.39 25.08
C ASP A 101 -5.38 -10.61 23.58
N GLY A 102 -6.11 -11.68 23.28
CA GLY A 102 -6.48 -12.03 21.90
C GLY A 102 -7.29 -10.94 21.19
N GLN A 103 -7.98 -10.07 21.95
CA GLN A 103 -8.67 -8.90 21.41
C GLN A 103 -7.68 -7.91 20.79
N LEU A 104 -6.60 -7.58 21.50
CA LEU A 104 -5.57 -6.64 21.04
C LEU A 104 -4.89 -7.16 19.75
N LEU A 105 -4.53 -8.44 19.74
CA LEU A 105 -3.93 -9.09 18.57
C LEU A 105 -4.87 -9.07 17.36
N SER A 106 -6.18 -9.31 17.57
CA SER A 106 -7.19 -9.21 16.52
C SER A 106 -7.35 -7.78 15.98
N GLU A 107 -7.32 -6.76 16.86
CA GLU A 107 -7.35 -5.37 16.43
C GLU A 107 -6.14 -5.01 15.58
N LEU A 108 -4.92 -5.40 15.98
CA LEU A 108 -3.71 -5.13 15.19
C LEU A 108 -3.77 -5.75 13.80
N ARG A 109 -4.26 -7.00 13.67
CA ARG A 109 -4.43 -7.66 12.36
C ARG A 109 -5.42 -6.93 11.44
N ARG A 110 -6.44 -6.29 12.01
CA ARG A 110 -7.48 -5.60 11.25
C ARG A 110 -7.16 -4.15 10.96
N MET A 111 -6.44 -3.48 11.87
CA MET A 111 -6.29 -2.03 11.88
C MET A 111 -4.89 -1.55 11.49
N THR A 112 -3.93 -2.46 11.37
CA THR A 112 -2.54 -2.13 11.01
C THR A 112 -2.04 -2.99 9.87
N LEU A 113 -0.94 -2.58 9.24
CA LEU A 113 -0.21 -3.42 8.31
C LEU A 113 0.74 -4.33 9.10
N MET A 114 0.22 -5.47 9.56
CA MET A 114 1.01 -6.46 10.28
C MET A 114 2.00 -7.16 9.33
N VAL A 115 3.26 -7.24 9.76
CA VAL A 115 4.37 -7.82 8.99
C VAL A 115 4.89 -9.09 9.64
N SER A 116 4.96 -9.15 10.97
CA SER A 116 5.34 -10.36 11.70
C SER A 116 4.47 -10.56 12.94
N GLU A 117 4.23 -11.82 13.26
CA GLU A 117 3.61 -12.30 14.48
C GLU A 117 4.34 -13.57 14.90
N GLU A 118 5.10 -13.49 15.98
CA GLU A 118 5.91 -14.60 16.50
C GLU A 118 5.52 -14.91 17.94
N TYR A 119 5.32 -16.19 18.26
CA TYR A 119 5.03 -16.61 19.63
C TYR A 119 6.34 -16.98 20.35
N ALA A 120 6.73 -16.17 21.33
CA ALA A 120 7.90 -16.40 22.16
C ALA A 120 7.53 -17.33 23.33
N GLU A 121 7.72 -18.64 23.14
CA GLU A 121 7.34 -19.66 24.12
C GLU A 121 7.97 -19.44 25.51
N ASN A 122 9.24 -19.01 25.55
CA ASN A 122 9.99 -18.79 26.79
C ASN A 122 9.40 -17.66 27.65
N GLU A 123 8.80 -16.67 27.00
CA GLU A 123 8.29 -15.46 27.64
C GLU A 123 6.76 -15.47 27.73
N ASN A 124 6.12 -16.48 27.13
CA ASN A 124 4.67 -16.64 27.02
C ASN A 124 4.01 -15.36 26.49
N ARG A 125 4.53 -14.84 25.36
CA ARG A 125 4.10 -13.59 24.72
C ARG A 125 4.14 -13.70 23.19
N TYR A 126 3.32 -12.89 22.53
CA TYR A 126 3.42 -12.64 21.09
C TYR A 126 4.27 -11.40 20.83
N ILE A 127 5.29 -11.51 19.99
CA ILE A 127 6.05 -10.39 19.45
C ILE A 127 5.44 -10.04 18.11
N VAL A 128 4.82 -8.86 18.02
CA VAL A 128 4.12 -8.39 16.83
C VAL A 128 4.84 -7.19 16.25
N LYS A 129 5.08 -7.22 14.95
CA LYS A 129 5.71 -6.12 14.21
C LYS A 129 4.83 -5.71 13.04
N GLY A 130 4.74 -4.41 12.80
CA GLY A 130 3.95 -3.90 11.70
C GLY A 130 4.12 -2.42 11.50
N PHE A 131 3.21 -1.84 10.71
CA PHE A 131 3.17 -0.41 10.45
C PHE A 131 1.77 0.14 10.75
N ALA A 132 1.72 1.32 11.35
CA ALA A 132 0.48 1.98 11.75
C ALA A 132 0.51 3.48 11.44
N LYS A 133 -0.66 4.11 11.39
CA LYS A 133 -0.74 5.56 11.19
C LYS A 133 -0.09 6.27 12.37
N LYS A 134 0.60 7.38 12.10
CA LYS A 134 1.32 8.19 13.11
C LYS A 134 0.47 8.61 14.31
N GLU A 135 -0.82 8.84 14.08
CA GLU A 135 -1.78 9.28 15.12
C GLU A 135 -2.49 8.11 15.82
N SER A 136 -2.11 6.86 15.50
CA SER A 136 -2.77 5.68 16.04
C SER A 136 -2.31 5.36 17.47
N LYS A 137 -3.20 4.77 18.26
CA LYS A 137 -2.90 4.30 19.62
C LYS A 137 -1.76 3.27 19.70
N TRP A 138 -1.47 2.60 18.58
CA TRP A 138 -0.49 1.51 18.49
C TRP A 138 0.96 1.99 18.68
N LEU A 139 1.26 3.22 18.29
CA LEU A 139 2.61 3.80 18.42
C LEU A 139 2.88 4.30 19.84
N ALA A 140 1.84 4.81 20.52
CA ALA A 140 1.93 5.22 21.93
C ALA A 140 2.18 4.05 22.89
N GLU A 141 1.85 2.82 22.48
CA GLU A 141 2.16 1.60 23.24
C GLU A 141 3.59 1.11 22.99
N SER A 142 4.16 1.34 21.80
CA SER A 142 5.56 0.96 21.51
C SER A 142 6.60 1.88 22.14
N GLU A 143 6.25 3.13 22.47
CA GLU A 143 7.16 4.11 23.09
C GLU A 143 7.22 4.01 24.64
N LYS A 144 6.51 3.07 25.26
CA LYS A 144 6.46 2.91 26.73
C LYS A 144 7.56 2.00 27.30
N GLU A 145 8.54 1.61 26.49
CA GLU A 145 9.75 0.87 26.92
C GLU A 145 10.95 1.79 27.21
#